data_AF-A0A953DK15-F1
#
_entry.id   AF-A0A953DK15-F1
#
_cell.length_a   1.000
_cell.length_b   1.000
_cell.length_c   1.000
_cell.angle_alpha   90.00
_cell.angle_beta   90.00
_cell.angle_gamma   90.00
#
_symmetry.space_group_name_H-M   'P 1'
#
loop_
_entity.id
_entity.type
_entity.pdbx_description
1 polymer ?
#
loop_
_entity_poly.entity_id
_entity_poly.type
_entity_poly.pdbx_seq_one_letter_code
_entity_poly.pdbx_strand_id
1 'polypeptide(L)' 'MARTRTRHEEAGHALESPPELLTVSEVAQRLRVDDTTVRRWIKSGALEAILLPHRGKRQGYRVKKSTLDALIHGPTAVSV' A
#
# COMPACT_ATOMS: atom_id res chain seq x y z
N MET A 1 -10.60 -18.12 24.36
CA MET A 1 -10.03 -16.76 24.55
C MET A 1 -10.25 -15.98 23.27
N ALA A 2 -10.77 -14.75 23.39
CA ALA A 2 -11.53 -14.06 22.36
C ALA A 2 -10.74 -13.76 21.07
N ARG A 3 -11.32 -14.13 19.92
CA ARG A 3 -10.92 -13.72 18.57
C ARG A 3 -11.18 -12.23 18.41
N THR A 4 -10.15 -11.41 18.22
CA THR A 4 -10.33 -10.02 17.79
C THR A 4 -10.41 -9.96 16.27
N ARG A 5 -11.65 -9.88 15.84
CA ARG A 5 -12.23 -9.66 14.53
C ARG A 5 -11.85 -8.25 14.02
N THR A 6 -11.12 -8.13 12.92
CA THR A 6 -11.19 -6.92 12.09
C THR A 6 -11.65 -7.34 10.70
N ARG A 7 -12.95 -7.19 10.53
CA ARG A 7 -13.69 -7.26 9.29
C ARG A 7 -13.08 -6.25 8.30
N HIS A 8 -12.45 -6.72 7.24
CA HIS A 8 -12.28 -5.94 6.01
C HIS A 8 -13.08 -6.66 4.92
N GLU A 9 -14.42 -6.58 5.06
CA GLU A 9 -15.33 -6.82 3.95
C GLU A 9 -15.39 -5.57 3.07
N GLU A 10 -15.65 -5.83 1.80
CA GLU A 10 -15.54 -4.94 0.67
C GLU A 10 -16.41 -3.68 0.78
N ALA A 11 -15.85 -2.57 0.32
CA ALA A 11 -16.62 -1.43 -0.12
C ALA A 11 -16.14 -1.06 -1.52
N GLY A 12 -16.93 -1.45 -2.53
CA GLY A 12 -16.96 -0.71 -3.77
C GLY A 12 -17.33 0.74 -3.46
N HIS A 13 -16.41 1.65 -3.69
CA HIS A 13 -16.68 3.08 -3.75
C HIS A 13 -16.00 3.61 -5.00
N ALA A 14 -16.70 3.43 -6.12
CA ALA A 14 -16.70 4.45 -7.16
C ALA A 14 -17.18 5.76 -6.53
N LEU A 15 -16.74 6.90 -7.06
CA LEU A 15 -16.92 8.29 -6.60
C LEU A 15 -15.73 8.78 -5.75
N GLU A 16 -14.77 9.39 -6.47
CA GLU A 16 -13.72 10.31 -6.02
C GLU A 16 -13.14 10.02 -4.62
N SER A 17 -12.33 8.96 -4.53
CA SER A 17 -11.68 8.60 -3.27
C SER A 17 -10.53 9.59 -2.96
N PRO A 18 -10.41 10.09 -1.72
CA PRO A 18 -9.24 10.86 -1.27
C PRO A 18 -7.95 10.05 -1.51
N PRO A 19 -6.76 10.70 -1.57
CA PRO A 19 -5.51 10.00 -1.85
C PRO A 19 -5.27 8.89 -0.83
N GLU A 20 -5.59 7.67 -1.25
CA GLU A 20 -5.62 6.49 -0.37
C GLU A 20 -4.18 6.08 -0.09
N LEU A 21 -3.72 6.34 1.14
CA LEU A 21 -2.41 5.91 1.60
C LEU A 21 -2.52 4.51 2.18
N LEU A 22 -1.84 3.56 1.55
CA LEU A 22 -1.85 2.15 1.90
C LEU A 22 -0.71 1.82 2.86
N THR A 23 -0.99 0.93 3.80
CA THR A 23 0.01 0.25 4.61
C THR A 23 0.78 -0.80 3.78
N VAL A 24 1.93 -1.24 4.31
CA VAL A 24 2.72 -2.32 3.71
C VAL A 24 1.87 -3.59 3.50
N SER A 25 1.07 -3.97 4.50
CA SER A 25 0.28 -5.19 4.47
C SER A 25 -0.89 -5.13 3.47
N GLU A 26 -1.45 -3.94 3.23
CA GLU A 26 -2.45 -3.75 2.17
C GLU A 26 -1.84 -3.86 0.77
N VAL A 27 -0.66 -3.27 0.57
CA VAL A 27 0.09 -3.43 -0.68
C VAL A 27 0.46 -4.89 -0.93
N ALA A 28 0.96 -5.57 0.10
CA ALA A 28 1.33 -6.98 0.06
C ALA A 28 0.15 -7.86 -0.38
N GLN A 29 -1.04 -7.63 0.22
CA GLN A 29 -2.27 -8.34 -0.16
C GLN A 29 -2.66 -8.07 -1.61
N ARG A 30 -2.63 -6.81 -2.07
CA ARG A 30 -3.01 -6.45 -3.45
C ARG A 30 -2.06 -7.06 -4.49
N LEU A 31 -0.77 -7.09 -4.20
CA LEU A 31 0.26 -7.66 -5.08
C LEU A 31 0.48 -9.18 -4.89
N ARG A 32 -0.17 -9.80 -3.90
CA ARG A 32 0.01 -11.22 -3.54
C ARG A 32 1.47 -11.56 -3.19
N VAL A 33 2.16 -10.65 -2.51
CA VAL A 33 3.54 -10.83 -2.01
C VAL A 33 3.58 -10.70 -0.49
N ASP A 34 4.69 -11.09 0.13
CA ASP A 34 4.90 -10.91 1.56
C ASP A 34 5.29 -9.46 1.94
N ASP A 35 4.93 -9.04 3.16
CA ASP A 35 5.28 -7.73 3.73
C ASP A 35 6.80 -7.44 3.68
N THR A 36 7.64 -8.45 3.84
CA THR A 36 9.10 -8.31 3.77
C THR A 36 9.58 -7.98 2.36
N THR A 37 8.93 -8.52 1.33
CA THR A 37 9.19 -8.21 -0.07
C THR A 37 8.84 -6.76 -0.38
N VAL A 38 7.67 -6.29 0.07
CA VAL A 38 7.27 -4.89 -0.08
C VAL A 38 8.27 -3.95 0.62
N ARG A 39 8.68 -4.28 1.86
CA ARG A 39 9.71 -3.50 2.57
C ARG A 39 11.06 -3.50 1.85
N ARG A 40 11.45 -4.61 1.23
CA ARG A 40 12.67 -4.71 0.44
C ARG A 40 12.59 -3.80 -0.78
N TRP A 41 11.47 -3.78 -1.49
CA TRP A 41 11.28 -2.89 -2.64
C TRP A 41 11.29 -1.41 -2.28
N ILE A 42 10.71 -1.05 -1.13
CA ILE A 42 10.81 0.32 -0.60
C ILE A 42 12.28 0.68 -0.31
N LYS A 43 13.01 -0.22 0.36
CA LYS A 43 14.44 -0.01 0.66
C LYS A 43 15.32 0.06 -0.59
N SER A 44 14.98 -0.68 -1.64
CA SER A 44 15.71 -0.65 -2.91
C SER A 44 15.29 0.51 -3.82
N GLY A 45 14.28 1.31 -3.43
CA GLY A 45 13.73 2.39 -4.26
C GLY A 45 12.84 1.93 -5.41
N ALA A 46 12.52 0.62 -5.48
CA ALA A 46 11.61 0.08 -6.49
C ALA A 46 10.13 0.43 -6.20
N LEU A 47 9.81 0.77 -4.95
CA LEU A 47 8.48 1.21 -4.54
C LEU A 47 8.58 2.51 -3.74
N GLU A 48 7.95 3.59 -4.22
CA GLU A 48 7.91 4.86 -3.50
C GLU A 48 7.00 4.75 -2.26
N ALA A 49 7.52 5.14 -1.11
CA ALA A 49 6.77 5.16 0.14
C ALA A 49 7.14 6.35 1.02
N ILE A 50 6.14 6.90 1.70
CA ILE A 50 6.29 7.92 2.73
C ILE A 50 6.66 7.23 4.04
N LEU A 51 7.78 7.65 4.63
CA LEU A 51 8.21 7.23 5.96
C LEU A 51 7.43 8.03 7.01
N LEU A 52 6.76 7.33 7.92
CA LEU A 52 6.15 7.97 9.09
C LEU A 52 7.18 8.12 10.20
N PRO A 53 7.09 9.18 11.03
CA PRO A 53 7.91 9.29 12.23
C PRO A 53 7.66 8.08 13.13
N HIS A 54 8.74 7.58 13.75
CA HIS A 54 8.73 6.31 14.48
C HIS A 54 7.74 6.35 15.65
N ARG A 55 6.68 5.53 15.57
CA ARG A 55 5.74 5.28 16.67
C ARG A 55 5.87 3.81 17.08
N GLY A 56 6.57 3.52 18.18
CA GLY A 56 6.65 2.17 18.76
C GLY A 56 7.92 1.39 18.40
N LYS A 57 7.80 0.11 18.04
CA LYS A 57 8.94 -0.80 17.74
C LYS A 57 9.25 -0.96 16.24
N ARG A 58 8.40 -0.46 15.35
CA ARG A 58 8.49 -0.69 13.89
C ARG A 58 8.31 0.60 13.11
N GLN A 59 9.13 0.78 12.08
CA GLN A 59 8.99 1.88 11.12
C GLN A 59 7.69 1.71 10.31
N GLY A 60 6.86 2.75 10.35
CA GLY A 60 5.65 2.85 9.54
C GLY A 60 5.98 3.35 8.14
N TYR A 61 5.43 2.68 7.14
CA TYR A 61 5.48 3.10 5.75
C TYR A 61 4.05 3.34 5.25
N ARG A 62 3.90 4.33 4.38
CA ARG A 62 2.68 4.58 3.62
C ARG A 62 3.00 4.63 2.14
N VAL A 63 2.32 3.83 1.35
CA VAL A 63 2.46 3.75 -0.09
C VAL A 63 1.25 4.44 -0.71
N LYS A 64 1.45 5.35 -1.66
CA LYS A 64 0.34 5.98 -2.37
C LYS A 64 -0.32 4.92 -3.27
N LYS A 65 -1.65 4.85 -3.25
CA LYS A 65 -2.40 3.98 -4.16
C LYS A 65 -2.03 4.22 -5.63
N SER A 66 -1.86 5.48 -6.04
CA SER A 66 -1.42 5.82 -7.40
C SER A 66 -0.08 5.19 -7.82
N THR A 67 0.88 5.08 -6.89
CA THR A 67 2.18 4.40 -7.16
C THR A 67 1.96 2.91 -7.37
N LEU A 68 1.09 2.29 -6.57
CA LEU A 68 0.73 0.89 -6.73
C LEU A 68 -0.01 0.64 -8.06
N ASP A 69 -0.98 1.49 -8.39
CA ASP A 69 -1.73 1.39 -9.63
C ASP A 69 -0.81 1.53 -10.85
N ALA A 70 0.16 2.46 -10.82
CA ALA A 70 1.17 2.60 -11.87
C ALA A 70 2.08 1.37 -12.00
N LEU A 71 2.36 0.65 -10.91
CA LEU A 71 3.11 -0.61 -10.97
C LEU A 71 2.30 -1.74 -11.59
N ILE A 72 0.99 -1.80 -11.32
CA ILE A 72 0.10 -2.86 -11.82
C ILE A 72 -0.25 -2.66 -13.30
N HIS A 73 -0.58 -1.42 -13.68
CA HIS A 73 -1.05 -1.10 -15.03
C HIS A 73 0.10 -0.70 -15.98
N GLY A 74 1.33 -0.60 -15.46
CA GLY A 74 2.45 0.04 -16.16
C GLY A 74 2.35 1.57 -16.09
N PRO A 75 3.38 2.30 -16.53
CA PRO A 75 3.26 3.75 -16.68
C PRO A 75 2.17 3.99 -17.71
N THR A 76 0.98 4.38 -17.25
CA THR A 76 -0.06 4.90 -18.11
C THR A 76 0.54 6.14 -18.75
N ALA A 77 1.12 5.96 -19.94
CA ALA A 77 1.57 7.04 -20.77
C ALA A 77 0.32 7.88 -21.00
N VAL A 78 0.26 9.02 -20.31
CA VAL A 78 -0.70 10.06 -20.62
C VAL A 78 -0.28 10.55 -22.00
N SER A 79 -0.84 9.94 -23.05
CA SER A 79 -0.78 10.48 -24.40
C SER A 79 -1.65 11.73 -24.39
N VAL A 80 -0.98 12.88 -24.25
CA VAL A 80 -1.53 14.19 -24.60
C VAL A 80 -0.94 14.60 -25.95
#